data_AF-A0A6A6WPP3-F1
#
_entry.id   AF-A0A6A6WPP3-F1
#
_cell.length_a   1.000
_cell.length_b   1.000
_cell.length_c   1.000
_cell.angle_alpha   90.00
_cell.angle_beta   90.00
_cell.angle_gamma   90.00
#
_symmetry.space_group_name_H-M   'P 1'
#
loop_
_entity.id
_entity.type
_entity.pdbx_description
1 polymer ?
#
loop_
_entity_poly.entity_id
_entity_poly.type
_entity_poly.pdbx_seq_one_letter_code
_entity_poly.pdbx_strand_id
1 'polypeptide(L)' 'MKTWVFPHGKIALVRDACYAVLPSAAQSAGMAIKDGVAIAELLERVKLKDGIPAALKVYDELRIPMCL' A
#
# COMPACT_ATOMS: atom_id res chain seq x y z
N MET A 1 -5.60 -12.38 1.00
CA MET A 1 -4.22 -12.11 0.57
C MET A 1 -3.37 -11.92 1.82
N LYS A 2 -2.17 -12.52 1.92
CA LYS A 2 -1.38 -12.51 3.17
C LYS A 2 -0.41 -11.31 3.28
N THR A 3 -0.08 -10.70 2.14
CA THR A 3 0.78 -9.50 2.00
C THR A 3 0.55 -8.90 0.61
N TRP A 4 0.67 -7.58 0.46
CA TRP A 4 0.68 -6.83 -0.80
C TRP A 4 2.10 -6.52 -1.29
N VAL A 5 3.12 -6.94 -0.55
CA VAL A 5 4.53 -6.70 -0.85
C VAL A 5 5.17 -7.98 -1.37
N PHE A 6 5.96 -7.86 -2.44
CA PHE A 6 6.68 -8.98 -3.02
C PHE A 6 7.88 -9.41 -2.14
N PRO A 7 8.39 -10.65 -2.26
CA PRO A 7 9.39 -11.22 -1.35
C PRO A 7 10.66 -10.39 -1.12
N HIS A 8 11.07 -9.59 -2.12
CA HIS A 8 12.27 -8.73 -2.02
C HIS A 8 11.99 -7.32 -1.47
N GLY A 9 10.74 -6.99 -1.15
CA GLY A 9 10.38 -5.69 -0.55
C GLY A 9 10.64 -4.49 -1.46
N LYS A 10 10.61 -4.68 -2.78
CA LYS A 10 10.84 -3.61 -3.78
C LYS A 10 9.64 -3.34 -4.66
N ILE A 11 8.60 -4.15 -4.54
CA ILE A 11 7.37 -4.06 -5.33
C ILE A 11 6.23 -4.21 -4.33
N ALA A 12 5.28 -3.29 -4.37
CA ALA A 12 4.04 -3.33 -3.62
C ALA A 12 2.87 -3.18 -4.58
N LEU A 13 1.79 -3.90 -4.30
CA LEU A 13 0.52 -3.74 -4.99
C LEU A 13 -0.22 -2.53 -4.39
N VAL A 14 -1.08 -1.91 -5.20
CA VAL A 14 -1.94 -0.79 -4.79
C VAL A 14 -3.33 -0.92 -5.41
N ARG A 15 -4.34 -0.29 -4.79
CA ARG A 15 -5.69 -0.16 -5.37
C ARG A 15 -6.36 -1.51 -5.67
N ASP A 16 -7.05 -1.60 -6.81
CA ASP A 16 -7.76 -2.76 -7.34
C ASP A 16 -6.89 -4.02 -7.44
N ALA A 17 -5.55 -3.88 -7.53
CA ALA A 17 -4.64 -5.01 -7.47
C ALA A 17 -4.50 -5.63 -6.06
N CYS A 18 -4.83 -4.86 -5.03
CA CYS A 18 -4.86 -5.28 -3.62
C CYS A 18 -6.26 -5.65 -3.14
N TYR A 19 -7.28 -4.91 -3.57
CA TYR A 19 -8.65 -5.04 -3.13
C TYR A 19 -9.62 -4.61 -4.23
N ALA A 20 -10.49 -5.50 -4.67
CA ALA A 20 -11.57 -5.16 -5.60
C ALA A 20 -12.76 -4.60 -4.80
N VAL A 21 -13.21 -3.40 -5.16
CA VAL A 21 -14.40 -2.77 -4.55
C VAL A 21 -15.54 -2.75 -5.57
N LEU A 22 -16.77 -3.01 -5.11
CA LEU A 22 -17.95 -2.87 -5.94
C LEU A 22 -18.08 -1.43 -6.50
N PRO A 23 -18.47 -1.24 -7.77
CA PRO A 23 -18.65 0.09 -8.35
C PRO A 23 -19.64 0.98 -7.58
N SER A 24 -20.62 0.36 -6.92
CA SER A 24 -21.64 1.05 -6.12
C SER A 24 -21.13 1.60 -4.80
N ALA A 25 -19.95 1.19 -4.32
CA ALA A 25 -19.44 1.60 -3.02
C ALA A 25 -18.88 3.03 -3.00
N ALA A 26 -18.70 3.69 -4.16
CA ALA A 26 -18.18 5.05 -4.34
C ALA A 26 -16.83 5.40 -3.65
N GLN A 27 -16.24 4.46 -2.89
CA GLN A 27 -15.06 4.67 -2.05
C GLN A 27 -13.74 4.29 -2.73
N SER A 28 -13.79 3.64 -3.91
CA SER A 28 -12.60 3.13 -4.60
C SER A 28 -11.58 4.23 -4.94
N ALA A 29 -12.05 5.39 -5.40
CA ALA A 29 -11.18 6.53 -5.71
C ALA A 29 -10.52 7.13 -4.45
N GLY A 30 -11.28 7.27 -3.36
CA GLY A 30 -10.75 7.78 -2.10
C GLY A 30 -9.71 6.84 -1.49
N MET A 31 -9.91 5.53 -1.60
CA MET A 31 -8.94 4.56 -1.09
C MET A 31 -7.66 4.50 -1.92
N ALA A 32 -7.77 4.63 -3.23
CA ALA A 32 -6.62 4.76 -4.12
C ALA A 32 -5.74 5.96 -3.80
N ILE A 33 -6.35 7.11 -3.49
CA ILE A 33 -5.60 8.32 -3.10
C ILE A 33 -4.85 8.08 -1.78
N LYS A 34 -5.50 7.46 -0.78
CA LYS A 34 -4.85 7.18 0.51
C LYS A 34 -3.68 6.20 0.38
N ASP A 35 -3.77 5.20 -0.50
CA ASP A 35 -2.66 4.28 -0.78
C ASP A 35 -1.44 5.05 -1.31
N GLY A 36 -1.65 5.95 -2.29
CA GLY A 36 -0.58 6.76 -2.86
C GLY A 36 0.08 7.69 -1.85
N VAL A 37 -0.73 8.38 -1.04
CA VAL A 37 -0.22 9.28 0.01
C VAL A 37 0.55 8.50 1.08
N ALA A 38 0.06 7.33 1.51
CA ALA A 38 0.73 6.52 2.52
C ALA A 38 2.11 6.02 2.05
N ILE A 39 2.22 5.55 0.81
CA ILE A 39 3.52 5.13 0.24
C ILE A 39 4.46 6.33 0.14
N ALA A 40 3.99 7.47 -0.35
CA ALA A 40 4.82 8.67 -0.49
C ALA A 40 5.40 9.12 0.86
N GLU A 41 4.57 9.21 1.89
CA GLU A 41 4.96 9.60 3.24
C GLU A 41 5.96 8.63 3.87
N LEU A 42 5.77 7.32 3.68
CA LEU A 42 6.70 6.31 4.19
C LEU A 42 8.04 6.36 3.47
N LEU A 43 8.04 6.60 2.15
CA LEU A 43 9.26 6.71 1.36
C LEU A 43 10.02 8.02 1.63
N GLU A 44 9.34 9.12 1.93
CA GLU A 44 10.00 10.38 2.32
C GLU A 44 10.90 10.19 3.55
N ARG A 45 10.48 9.32 4.49
CA ARG A 45 11.22 9.02 5.73
C ARG A 45 12.43 8.12 5.49
N VAL A 46 12.58 7.54 4.30
CA VAL A 46 13.68 6.63 3.95
C VAL A 46 14.91 7.44 3.52
N LYS A 47 15.99 7.37 4.31
CA LYS A 47 17.26 8.06 4.02
C LYS A 47 18.17 7.32 3.03
N LEU A 48 18.07 5.99 3.00
CA LEU A 48 18.91 5.11 2.18
C LEU A 48 18.02 4.08 1.48
N LYS A 49 18.37 3.69 0.25
CA LYS A 49 17.57 2.74 -0.56
C LYS A 49 17.31 1.41 0.14
N ASP A 50 18.20 0.98 1.02
CA ASP A 50 18.05 -0.26 1.79
C ASP A 50 16.93 -0.19 2.84
N GLY A 51 16.40 1.01 3.13
CA GLY A 51 15.22 1.21 3.96
C GLY A 51 13.88 1.05 3.24
N ILE A 52 13.88 0.95 1.89
CA ILE A 52 12.64 0.80 1.10
C ILE A 52 11.86 -0.48 1.49
N PRO A 53 12.50 -1.65 1.66
CA PRO A 53 11.79 -2.86 2.10
C PRO A 53 11.07 -2.69 3.44
N ALA A 54 11.70 -1.98 4.40
CA ALA A 54 11.08 -1.70 5.68
C ALA A 54 9.86 -0.77 5.54
N ALA A 55 9.99 0.28 4.73
CA ALA A 55 8.88 1.20 4.45
C ALA A 55 7.70 0.50 3.77
N LEU A 56 7.95 -0.36 2.77
CA LEU A 56 6.87 -1.10 2.11
C LEU A 56 6.22 -2.13 3.04
N LYS A 57 6.97 -2.73 3.97
CA LYS A 57 6.37 -3.60 5.00
C LYS A 57 5.43 -2.83 5.92
N VAL A 58 5.81 -1.63 6.35
CA VAL A 58 4.92 -0.77 7.15
C VAL A 58 3.68 -0.36 6.35
N TYR A 59 3.82 -0.06 5.06
CA TYR A 59 2.68 0.20 4.18
C TYR A 59 1.70 -0.98 4.17
N ASP A 60 2.21 -2.21 4.03
CA ASP A 60 1.42 -3.43 4.02
C ASP A 60 0.59 -3.60 5.30
N GLU A 61 1.25 -3.45 6.46
CA GLU A 61 0.64 -3.55 7.78
C GLU A 61 -0.43 -2.47 8.03
N LEU A 62 -0.21 -1.26 7.51
CA LEU A 62 -1.15 -0.14 7.66
C LEU A 62 -2.39 -0.29 6.78
N ARG A 63 -2.26 -0.84 5.56
CA ARG A 63 -3.32 -0.76 4.54
C ARG A 63 -4.14 -2.03 4.37
N ILE A 64 -3.58 -3.22 4.62
CA ILE A 64 -4.35 -4.48 4.60
C ILE A 64 -5.62 -4.43 5.47
N PRO A 65 -5.60 -3.89 6.71
CA PRO A 65 -6.80 -3.87 7.56
C PRO A 65 -7.94 -2.99 7.04
N MET A 66 -7.66 -2.05 6.12
CA MET A 66 -8.65 -1.10 5.61
C MET A 66 -9.44 -1.60 4.41
N CYS A 67 -9.23 -2.86 4.00
CA CYS A 67 -9.93 -3.51 2.89
C CYS A 67 -11.00 -4.52 3.33
N LEU A 68 -11.31 -4.58 4.62
CA LEU A 68 -12.43 -5.33 5.18
C LEU A 68 -13.66 -4.43 5.32
#